data_AF-A0A150HPD0-F1
#
_entry.id   AF-A0A150HPD0-F1
#
_cell.length_a   1.000
_cell.length_b   1.000
_cell.length_c   1.000
_cell.angle_alpha   90.00
_cell.angle_beta   90.00
_cell.angle_gamma   90.00
#
_symmetry.space_group_name_H-M   'P 1'
#
loop_
_entity.id
_entity.type
_entity.pdbx_description
1 polymer ?
#
loop_
_entity_poly.entity_id
_entity_poly.type
_entity_poly.pdbx_seq_one_letter_code
_entity_poly.pdbx_strand_id
1 'polypeptide(L)'
;MNLKKYYLGVFILFLGFLVFNYLKHNWIYLSASYDYHFKDLSADELNDYAALVYYKNMNDRIRDRNYDEATKEKKALEIEKLFQQAAEQGSALAKLNLTTLYYRKEDLSTFVPKMFKLSEEAAQAGNADAQFRVGTFFHLGYGVDTDYKKAMYWYTKAAEQGNPAGMNNIGVLYQQGLGVEKNGKVSTEWYIKAANMGYANGQENMFQNYYSGLNGLPENKEEAMRWREMCYYRTEEIPIQPVFDFDLKWKEAYPNTCEK
;
A
#
# COMPACT_ATOMS: atom_id res chain seq x y z
N MET A 1 30.86 -24.18 -5.74
CA MET A 1 29.48 -23.75 -6.10
C MET A 1 29.60 -22.53 -7.00
N ASN A 2 29.11 -22.58 -8.24
CA ASN A 2 29.28 -21.46 -9.18
C ASN A 2 28.30 -20.34 -8.79
N LEU A 3 28.82 -19.27 -8.17
CA LEU A 3 28.02 -18.13 -7.70
C LEU A 3 27.07 -17.60 -8.78
N LYS A 4 27.49 -17.56 -10.05
CA LYS A 4 26.64 -17.13 -11.16
C LYS A 4 25.44 -18.04 -11.37
N LYS A 5 25.60 -19.36 -11.22
CA LYS A 5 24.48 -20.32 -11.30
C LYS A 5 23.52 -20.19 -10.11
N TYR A 6 24.05 -19.89 -8.92
CA TYR A 6 23.24 -19.65 -7.73
C TYR A 6 22.39 -18.38 -7.87
N TYR A 7 23.01 -17.25 -8.23
CA TYR A 7 22.29 -15.98 -8.44
C TYR A 7 21.31 -16.05 -9.62
N LEU A 8 21.65 -16.78 -10.69
CA LEU A 8 20.72 -17.03 -11.79
C LEU A 8 19.50 -17.86 -11.32
N GLY A 9 19.71 -18.86 -10.46
CA GLY A 9 18.63 -19.64 -9.86
C GLY A 9 17.72 -18.80 -8.97
N VAL A 10 18.29 -17.96 -8.11
CA VAL A 10 17.52 -17.03 -7.25
C VAL A 10 16.77 -16.00 -8.10
N PHE A 11 17.38 -15.48 -9.16
CA PHE A 11 16.76 -14.53 -10.08
C PHE A 11 15.58 -15.15 -10.86
N ILE A 12 15.72 -16.41 -11.32
CA ILE A 12 14.62 -17.13 -11.99
C ILE A 12 13.47 -17.42 -11.02
N LEU A 13 13.77 -17.81 -9.77
CA LEU A 13 12.74 -18.01 -8.74
C LEU A 13 12.02 -16.71 -8.39
N PHE A 14 12.76 -15.59 -8.30
CA PHE A 14 12.20 -14.27 -8.06
C PHE A 14 11.33 -13.79 -9.22
N LEU A 15 11.78 -13.97 -10.48
CA LEU A 15 10.97 -13.69 -11.67
C LEU A 15 9.74 -14.58 -11.73
N GLY A 16 9.86 -15.87 -11.40
CA GLY A 16 8.73 -16.80 -11.33
C GLY A 16 7.70 -16.37 -10.28
N PHE A 17 8.15 -15.92 -9.11
CA PHE A 17 7.29 -15.36 -8.06
C PHE A 17 6.63 -14.04 -8.51
N LEU A 18 7.37 -13.15 -9.17
CA LEU A 18 6.82 -11.90 -9.71
C LEU A 18 5.77 -12.15 -10.80
N VAL A 19 6.06 -13.06 -11.75
CA VAL A 19 5.13 -13.43 -12.82
C VAL A 19 3.91 -14.15 -12.26
N PHE A 20 4.07 -15.03 -11.27
CA PHE A 20 2.96 -15.69 -10.59
C PHE A 20 2.07 -14.70 -9.84
N ASN A 21 2.64 -13.77 -9.08
CA ASN A 21 1.86 -12.74 -8.39
C ASN A 21 1.22 -11.76 -9.38
N TYR A 22 1.92 -11.40 -10.47
CA TYR A 22 1.37 -10.58 -11.54
C TYR A 22 0.18 -11.24 -12.21
N LEU A 23 0.29 -12.53 -12.57
CA LEU A 23 -0.82 -13.30 -13.15
C LEU A 23 -1.94 -13.51 -12.14
N LYS A 24 -1.65 -13.75 -10.86
CA LYS A 24 -2.68 -13.91 -9.82
C LYS A 24 -3.47 -12.61 -9.60
N HIS A 25 -2.80 -11.47 -9.46
CA HIS A 25 -3.45 -10.17 -9.31
C HIS A 25 -4.21 -9.74 -10.58
N ASN A 26 -3.64 -9.97 -11.77
CA ASN A 26 -4.35 -9.68 -13.02
C ASN A 26 -5.46 -10.67 -13.32
N TRP A 27 -5.40 -11.91 -12.84
CA TRP A 27 -6.50 -12.87 -12.96
C TRP A 27 -7.70 -12.44 -12.11
N ILE A 28 -7.47 -11.93 -10.90
CA ILE A 28 -8.51 -11.31 -10.07
C ILE A 28 -9.12 -10.08 -10.77
N TYR A 29 -8.29 -9.27 -11.44
CA TYR A 29 -8.75 -8.11 -12.23
C TYR A 29 -9.56 -8.51 -13.47
N LEU A 30 -9.07 -9.50 -14.23
CA LEU A 30 -9.75 -10.05 -15.41
C LEU A 30 -11.05 -10.76 -15.02
N SER A 31 -11.08 -11.51 -13.92
CA SER A 31 -12.30 -12.16 -13.41
C SER A 31 -13.33 -11.14 -12.92
N ALA A 32 -12.88 -10.03 -12.32
CA ALA A 32 -13.75 -8.93 -11.92
C ALA A 32 -14.39 -8.18 -13.10
N SER A 33 -13.77 -8.20 -14.29
CA SER A 33 -14.34 -7.61 -15.52
C SER A 33 -15.44 -8.45 -16.18
N TYR A 34 -15.58 -9.72 -15.77
CA TYR A 34 -16.32 -10.75 -16.51
C TYR A 34 -17.26 -11.58 -15.62
N ASP A 35 -18.08 -10.94 -14.77
CA ASP A 35 -19.25 -11.53 -14.06
C ASP A 35 -19.03 -12.93 -13.45
N TYR A 36 -17.79 -13.25 -13.06
CA TYR A 36 -17.39 -14.61 -12.71
C TYR A 36 -17.59 -14.82 -11.22
N HIS A 37 -18.66 -15.54 -10.86
CA HIS A 37 -18.78 -16.26 -9.60
C HIS A 37 -18.61 -15.42 -8.31
N PHE A 38 -19.32 -14.29 -8.20
CA PHE A 38 -19.39 -13.48 -6.97
C PHE A 38 -19.70 -14.28 -5.69
N LYS A 39 -20.45 -15.38 -5.83
CA LYS A 39 -20.83 -16.27 -4.72
C LYS A 39 -19.70 -17.19 -4.23
N ASP A 40 -18.62 -17.32 -5.01
CA ASP A 40 -17.52 -18.25 -4.74
C ASP A 40 -16.23 -17.54 -4.28
N LEU A 41 -16.25 -16.20 -4.18
CA LEU A 41 -15.13 -15.43 -3.62
C LEU A 41 -14.96 -15.74 -2.14
N SER A 42 -13.71 -15.94 -1.70
CA SER A 42 -13.38 -15.95 -0.28
C SER A 42 -13.58 -14.57 0.33
N ALA A 43 -13.64 -14.51 1.66
CA ALA A 43 -13.85 -13.26 2.40
C ALA A 43 -12.85 -12.16 2.01
N ASP A 44 -11.57 -12.51 1.84
CA ASP A 44 -10.52 -11.53 1.49
C ASP A 44 -10.54 -11.16 0.00
N GLU A 45 -10.88 -12.09 -0.89
CA GLU A 45 -11.05 -11.76 -2.32
C GLU A 45 -12.25 -10.81 -2.54
N LEU A 46 -13.32 -11.00 -1.77
CA LEU A 46 -14.47 -10.09 -1.77
C LEU A 46 -14.11 -8.71 -1.21
N ASN A 47 -13.27 -8.65 -0.17
CA ASN A 47 -12.73 -7.39 0.35
C ASN A 47 -11.89 -6.66 -0.71
N ASP A 48 -10.99 -7.37 -1.40
CA ASP A 48 -10.12 -6.79 -2.42
C ASP A 48 -10.94 -6.22 -3.58
N TYR A 49 -11.97 -6.96 -4.00
CA TYR A 49 -12.95 -6.47 -4.98
C TYR A 49 -13.68 -5.21 -4.49
N ALA A 50 -14.18 -5.20 -3.25
CA ALA A 50 -14.86 -4.04 -2.68
C ALA A 50 -13.97 -2.79 -2.67
N ALA A 51 -12.69 -2.95 -2.32
CA ALA A 51 -11.72 -1.87 -2.33
C ALA A 51 -11.38 -1.39 -3.75
N LEU A 52 -11.29 -2.28 -4.75
CA LEU A 52 -11.15 -1.87 -6.16
C LEU A 52 -12.34 -1.01 -6.63
N VAL A 53 -13.56 -1.43 -6.32
CA VAL A 53 -14.77 -0.67 -6.67
C VAL A 53 -14.78 0.68 -5.95
N TYR A 54 -14.33 0.72 -4.70
CA TYR A 54 -14.16 1.97 -3.96
C TYR A 54 -13.22 2.95 -4.66
N TYR A 55 -12.02 2.52 -5.05
CA TYR A 55 -11.05 3.39 -5.72
C TYR A 55 -11.53 3.84 -7.10
N LYS A 56 -12.14 2.94 -7.87
CA LYS A 56 -12.76 3.28 -9.15
C LYS A 56 -13.84 4.36 -8.98
N ASN A 57 -14.71 4.19 -7.99
CA ASN A 57 -15.75 5.17 -7.67
C ASN A 57 -15.16 6.53 -7.23
N MET A 58 -14.08 6.56 -6.44
CA MET A 58 -13.38 7.80 -6.12
C MET A 58 -12.80 8.49 -7.36
N ASN A 59 -12.14 7.72 -8.24
CA ASN A 59 -11.56 8.25 -9.47
C ASN A 59 -12.62 8.80 -10.44
N ASP A 60 -13.75 8.11 -10.58
CA ASP A 60 -14.89 8.57 -11.39
C ASP A 60 -15.42 9.90 -10.87
N ARG A 61 -15.56 10.05 -9.54
CA ARG A 61 -15.99 11.31 -8.89
C ARG A 61 -15.05 12.48 -9.17
N ILE A 62 -13.74 12.22 -9.25
CA ILE A 62 -12.73 13.26 -9.56
C ILE A 62 -12.82 13.67 -11.04
N ARG A 63 -13.12 12.72 -11.95
CA ARG A 63 -13.13 12.95 -13.40
C ARG A 63 -14.41 13.60 -13.92
N ASP A 64 -15.56 13.35 -13.29
CA ASP A 64 -16.85 13.85 -13.75
C ASP A 64 -17.39 14.98 -12.87
N ARG A 65 -17.45 16.20 -13.41
CA ARG A 65 -17.98 17.39 -12.72
C ARG A 65 -19.51 17.40 -12.60
N ASN A 66 -20.22 16.57 -13.36
CA ASN A 66 -21.68 16.46 -13.39
C ASN A 66 -22.20 15.22 -12.66
N TYR A 67 -21.34 14.58 -11.86
CA TYR A 67 -21.68 13.37 -11.13
C TYR A 67 -22.75 13.64 -10.07
N ASP A 68 -23.98 13.13 -10.28
CA ASP A 68 -25.13 13.43 -9.44
C ASP A 68 -25.07 12.75 -8.06
N GLU A 69 -25.67 13.38 -7.06
CA GLU A 69 -25.56 12.96 -5.65
C GLU A 69 -26.26 11.62 -5.37
N ALA A 70 -27.37 11.32 -6.04
CA ALA A 70 -28.09 10.06 -5.85
C ALA A 70 -27.28 8.86 -6.38
N THR A 71 -26.57 9.04 -7.51
CA THR A 71 -25.63 8.04 -8.03
C THR A 71 -24.43 7.85 -7.09
N LYS A 72 -23.93 8.92 -6.43
CA LYS A 72 -22.85 8.81 -5.42
C LYS A 72 -23.26 7.96 -4.24
N GLU A 73 -24.44 8.23 -3.69
CA GLU A 73 -24.97 7.51 -2.53
C GLU A 73 -25.22 6.04 -2.86
N LYS A 74 -25.84 5.76 -4.01
CA LYS A 74 -26.10 4.38 -4.45
C LYS A 74 -24.82 3.56 -4.57
N LYS A 75 -23.78 4.08 -5.23
CA LYS A 75 -22.49 3.38 -5.37
C LYS A 75 -21.76 3.23 -4.03
N ALA A 76 -21.82 4.25 -3.16
CA ALA A 76 -21.23 4.15 -1.82
C ALA A 76 -21.92 3.05 -0.98
N LEU A 77 -23.25 2.95 -1.06
CA LEU A 77 -24.02 1.91 -0.39
C LEU A 77 -23.70 0.50 -0.93
N GLU A 78 -23.45 0.37 -2.22
CA GLU A 78 -23.04 -0.89 -2.83
C GLU A 78 -21.66 -1.35 -2.33
N ILE A 79 -20.68 -0.44 -2.32
CA ILE A 79 -19.33 -0.70 -1.76
C ILE A 79 -19.41 -1.10 -0.28
N GLU A 80 -20.20 -0.38 0.50
CA GLU A 80 -20.45 -0.69 1.91
C GLU A 80 -20.97 -2.12 2.08
N LYS A 81 -21.97 -2.53 1.28
CA LYS A 81 -22.53 -3.89 1.34
C LYS A 81 -21.50 -4.96 1.02
N LEU A 82 -20.61 -4.69 0.05
CA LEU A 82 -19.53 -5.62 -0.30
C LEU A 82 -18.58 -5.83 0.87
N PHE A 83 -18.15 -4.74 1.54
CA PHE A 83 -17.33 -4.87 2.73
C PHE A 83 -18.08 -5.52 3.91
N GLN A 84 -19.38 -5.24 4.10
CA GLN A 84 -20.21 -5.91 5.12
C GLN A 84 -20.23 -7.41 4.90
N GLN A 85 -20.51 -7.85 3.67
CA GLN A 85 -20.53 -9.25 3.31
C GLN A 85 -19.15 -9.91 3.52
N ALA A 86 -18.06 -9.27 3.09
CA ALA A 86 -16.71 -9.78 3.32
C ALA A 86 -16.37 -9.88 4.82
N ALA A 87 -16.81 -8.91 5.62
CA ALA A 87 -16.60 -8.90 7.07
C ALA A 87 -17.38 -10.02 7.78
N GLU A 88 -18.63 -10.27 7.36
CA GLU A 88 -19.48 -11.37 7.83
C GLU A 88 -18.91 -12.74 7.46
N GLN A 89 -18.29 -12.85 6.28
CA GLN A 89 -17.56 -14.04 5.84
C GLN A 89 -16.22 -14.25 6.57
N GLY A 90 -15.81 -13.30 7.43
CA GLY A 90 -14.65 -13.43 8.31
C GLY A 90 -13.43 -12.59 7.93
N SER A 91 -13.50 -11.76 6.89
CA SER A 91 -12.37 -10.90 6.51
C SER A 91 -12.14 -9.83 7.59
N ALA A 92 -10.99 -9.92 8.25
CA ALA A 92 -10.55 -8.90 9.20
C ALA A 92 -10.22 -7.56 8.49
N LEU A 93 -9.77 -7.63 7.23
CA LEU A 93 -9.57 -6.45 6.39
C LEU A 93 -10.88 -5.73 6.07
N ALA A 94 -11.93 -6.48 5.76
CA ALA A 94 -13.24 -5.87 5.49
C ALA A 94 -13.80 -5.16 6.72
N LYS A 95 -13.65 -5.75 7.92
CA LYS A 95 -14.01 -5.09 9.19
C LYS A 95 -13.22 -3.79 9.40
N LEU A 96 -11.93 -3.80 9.08
CA LEU A 96 -11.08 -2.62 9.13
C LEU A 96 -11.54 -1.55 8.13
N ASN A 97 -11.77 -1.93 6.87
CA ASN A 97 -12.23 -1.03 5.80
C ASN A 97 -13.62 -0.43 6.12
N LEU A 98 -14.57 -1.21 6.63
CA LEU A 98 -15.85 -0.70 7.13
C LEU A 98 -15.65 0.33 8.23
N THR A 99 -14.80 0.00 9.21
CA THR A 99 -14.50 0.91 10.33
C THR A 99 -13.96 2.23 9.79
N THR A 100 -13.04 2.19 8.81
CA THR A 100 -12.57 3.41 8.12
C THR A 100 -13.70 4.14 7.39
N LEU A 101 -14.59 3.47 6.67
CA LEU A 101 -15.71 4.16 5.99
C LEU A 101 -16.58 5.00 6.93
N TYR A 102 -16.73 4.59 8.20
CA TYR A 102 -17.52 5.32 9.20
C TYR A 102 -16.72 6.22 10.13
N TYR A 103 -15.40 6.33 9.97
CA TYR A 103 -14.56 7.08 10.94
C TYR A 103 -15.00 8.53 11.10
N ARG A 104 -15.54 9.16 10.05
CA ARG A 104 -16.00 10.56 10.06
C ARG A 104 -17.17 10.83 11.01
N LYS A 105 -17.79 9.79 11.57
CA LYS A 105 -18.89 9.88 12.55
C LYS A 105 -18.46 9.55 13.99
N GLU A 106 -17.22 9.11 14.19
CA GLU A 106 -16.71 8.66 15.49
C GLU A 106 -15.67 9.63 16.07
N ASP A 107 -15.58 9.68 17.39
CA ASP A 107 -14.53 10.45 18.08
C ASP A 107 -13.17 9.76 17.92
N LEU A 108 -12.15 10.52 17.51
CA LEU A 108 -10.81 9.99 17.22
C LEU A 108 -10.19 9.23 18.38
N SER A 109 -10.44 9.63 19.63
CA SER A 109 -9.85 8.99 20.81
C SER A 109 -10.39 7.57 21.03
N THR A 110 -11.64 7.32 20.62
CA THR A 110 -12.28 5.99 20.67
C THR A 110 -11.99 5.16 19.42
N PHE A 111 -11.86 5.84 18.29
CA PHE A 111 -11.74 5.21 16.98
C PHE A 111 -10.36 4.58 16.75
N VAL A 112 -9.29 5.32 17.07
CA VAL A 112 -7.91 4.89 16.78
C VAL A 112 -7.54 3.56 17.47
N PRO A 113 -7.84 3.34 18.78
CA PRO A 113 -7.58 2.05 19.42
C PRO A 113 -8.34 0.87 18.79
N LYS A 114 -9.60 1.08 18.38
CA LYS A 114 -10.41 0.07 17.69
C LYS A 114 -9.79 -0.29 16.33
N MET A 115 -9.33 0.71 15.59
CA MET A 115 -8.65 0.52 14.31
C MET A 115 -7.33 -0.23 14.46
N PHE A 116 -6.53 0.12 15.48
CA PHE A 116 -5.28 -0.59 15.78
C PHE A 116 -5.56 -2.07 16.04
N LYS A 117 -6.53 -2.38 16.91
CA LYS A 117 -6.90 -3.76 17.24
C LYS A 117 -7.32 -4.57 16.02
N LEU A 118 -8.20 -4.02 15.17
CA LEU A 118 -8.64 -4.69 13.94
C LEU A 118 -7.48 -4.88 12.94
N SER A 119 -6.58 -3.90 12.86
CA SER A 119 -5.37 -4.01 12.03
C SER A 119 -4.43 -5.10 12.56
N GLU A 120 -4.28 -5.22 13.87
CA GLU A 120 -3.46 -6.25 14.51
C GLU A 120 -4.04 -7.66 14.27
N GLU A 121 -5.35 -7.83 14.43
CA GLU A 121 -6.05 -9.09 14.12
C GLU A 121 -5.83 -9.50 12.65
N ALA A 122 -6.01 -8.56 11.71
CA ALA A 122 -5.77 -8.82 10.29
C ALA A 122 -4.29 -9.10 9.96
N ALA A 123 -3.37 -8.41 10.62
CA ALA A 123 -1.93 -8.61 10.44
C ALA A 123 -1.46 -9.98 10.95
N GLN A 124 -2.03 -10.43 12.08
CA GLN A 124 -1.79 -11.75 12.66
C GLN A 124 -2.37 -12.87 11.78
N ALA A 125 -3.47 -12.61 11.07
CA ALA A 125 -4.00 -13.51 10.04
C ALA A 125 -3.12 -13.58 8.77
N GLY A 126 -2.01 -12.84 8.73
CA GLY A 126 -1.02 -12.91 7.65
C GLY A 126 -1.21 -11.85 6.56
N ASN A 127 -2.17 -10.94 6.68
CA ASN A 127 -2.40 -9.95 5.63
C ASN A 127 -1.30 -8.89 5.56
N ALA A 128 -0.70 -8.70 4.38
CA ALA A 128 0.43 -7.81 4.18
C ALA A 128 0.08 -6.31 4.36
N ASP A 129 -1.10 -5.88 3.92
CA ASP A 129 -1.52 -4.48 4.08
C ASP A 129 -1.82 -4.15 5.55
N ALA A 130 -2.46 -5.06 6.26
CA ALA A 130 -2.68 -4.94 7.70
C ALA A 130 -1.35 -4.90 8.47
N GLN A 131 -0.38 -5.74 8.09
CA GLN A 131 0.98 -5.68 8.67
C GLN A 131 1.61 -4.31 8.43
N PHE A 132 1.55 -3.78 7.21
CA PHE A 132 1.99 -2.42 6.92
C PHE A 132 1.29 -1.40 7.86
N ARG A 133 -0.03 -1.52 8.05
CA ARG A 133 -0.78 -0.62 8.95
C ARG A 133 -0.34 -0.67 10.39
N VAL A 134 -0.16 -1.88 10.94
CA VAL A 134 0.35 -2.05 12.30
C VAL A 134 1.74 -1.42 12.43
N GLY A 135 2.59 -1.57 11.41
CA GLY A 135 3.87 -0.87 11.34
C GLY A 135 3.72 0.66 11.43
N THR A 136 2.75 1.22 10.72
CA THR A 136 2.44 2.66 10.72
C THR A 136 1.89 3.15 12.05
N PHE A 137 1.07 2.36 12.75
CA PHE A 137 0.63 2.68 14.11
C PHE A 137 1.82 2.85 15.07
N PHE A 138 2.78 1.91 15.03
CA PHE A 138 4.00 2.01 15.83
C PHE A 138 4.96 3.11 15.35
N HIS A 139 4.99 3.41 14.06
CA HIS A 139 5.81 4.51 13.53
C HIS A 139 5.29 5.86 14.05
N LEU A 140 3.99 6.11 13.95
CA LEU A 140 3.38 7.41 14.21
C LEU A 140 2.91 7.59 15.66
N GLY A 141 2.80 6.50 16.43
CA GLY A 141 2.34 6.55 17.81
C GLY A 141 0.83 6.80 17.94
N TYR A 142 0.03 6.30 17.00
CA TYR A 142 -1.43 6.49 17.03
C TYR A 142 -2.12 5.40 17.83
N GLY A 143 -2.67 5.75 19.00
CA GLY A 143 -3.34 4.79 19.90
C GLY A 143 -2.41 3.75 20.52
N VAL A 144 -1.12 3.81 20.22
CA VAL A 144 -0.02 3.03 20.80
C VAL A 144 1.20 3.92 20.91
N ASP A 145 2.13 3.58 21.80
CA ASP A 145 3.41 4.31 21.88
C ASP A 145 4.25 4.08 20.61
N THR A 146 4.99 5.11 20.21
CA THR A 146 5.94 5.00 19.11
C THR A 146 6.99 3.94 19.42
N ASP A 147 7.16 2.98 18.51
CA ASP A 147 8.16 1.92 18.60
C ASP A 147 8.67 1.57 17.20
N TYR A 148 9.77 2.21 16.79
CA TYR A 148 10.33 2.01 15.46
C TYR A 148 10.88 0.59 15.22
N LYS A 149 11.20 -0.17 16.28
CA LYS A 149 11.62 -1.56 16.13
C LYS A 149 10.42 -2.46 15.79
N LYS A 150 9.28 -2.24 16.44
CA LYS A 150 8.02 -2.89 16.05
C LYS A 150 7.55 -2.44 14.68
N ALA A 151 7.70 -1.16 14.34
CA ALA A 151 7.42 -0.66 12.99
C ALA A 151 8.27 -1.40 11.95
N MET A 152 9.59 -1.50 12.17
CA MET A 152 10.50 -2.26 11.30
C MET A 152 10.07 -3.72 11.16
N TYR A 153 9.72 -4.39 12.27
CA TYR A 153 9.25 -5.78 12.25
C TYR A 153 8.03 -5.97 11.34
N TRP A 154 7.00 -5.13 11.51
CA TRP A 154 5.76 -5.24 10.76
C TRP A 154 5.91 -4.81 9.30
N TYR A 155 6.69 -3.77 9.01
CA TYR A 155 7.01 -3.40 7.63
C TYR A 155 7.82 -4.49 6.92
N THR A 156 8.75 -5.16 7.61
CA THR A 156 9.50 -6.29 7.05
C THR A 156 8.58 -7.44 6.70
N LYS A 157 7.67 -7.82 7.61
CA LYS A 157 6.62 -8.84 7.34
C LYS A 157 5.79 -8.49 6.11
N ALA A 158 5.36 -7.24 5.97
CA ALA A 158 4.62 -6.78 4.80
C ALA A 158 5.47 -6.85 3.51
N ALA A 159 6.72 -6.40 3.58
CA ALA A 159 7.65 -6.39 2.45
C ALA A 159 8.04 -7.79 1.96
N GLU A 160 8.17 -8.77 2.86
CA GLU A 160 8.39 -10.19 2.54
C GLU A 160 7.25 -10.78 1.70
N GLN A 161 6.06 -10.21 1.81
CA GLN A 161 4.87 -10.57 1.04
C GLN A 161 4.67 -9.70 -0.21
N GLY A 162 5.62 -8.82 -0.52
CA GLY A 162 5.55 -7.96 -1.70
C GLY A 162 4.80 -6.65 -1.51
N ASN A 163 4.50 -6.21 -0.28
CA ASN A 163 3.87 -4.91 -0.06
C ASN A 163 4.89 -3.77 -0.29
N PRO A 164 4.71 -2.91 -1.32
CA PRO A 164 5.70 -1.89 -1.63
C PRO A 164 5.66 -0.68 -0.69
N ALA A 165 4.55 -0.44 0.01
CA ALA A 165 4.47 0.58 1.05
C ALA A 165 5.31 0.20 2.28
N GLY A 166 5.28 -1.08 2.67
CA GLY A 166 6.18 -1.65 3.69
C GLY A 166 7.64 -1.51 3.27
N MET A 167 7.99 -1.87 2.04
CA MET A 167 9.34 -1.68 1.49
C MET A 167 9.79 -0.21 1.58
N ASN A 168 8.95 0.72 1.13
CA ASN A 168 9.24 2.15 1.19
C ASN A 168 9.48 2.62 2.63
N ASN A 169 8.64 2.20 3.58
CA ASN A 169 8.78 2.64 4.96
C ASN A 169 9.99 2.03 5.67
N ILE A 170 10.46 0.83 5.29
CA ILE A 170 11.78 0.35 5.71
C ILE A 170 12.87 1.31 5.21
N GLY A 171 12.77 1.78 3.97
CA GLY A 171 13.64 2.81 3.41
C GLY A 171 13.67 4.08 4.25
N VAL A 172 12.50 4.56 4.69
CA VAL A 172 12.35 5.73 5.57
C VAL A 172 13.06 5.52 6.91
N LEU A 173 12.88 4.36 7.55
CA LEU A 173 13.53 4.05 8.82
C LEU A 173 15.06 4.12 8.71
N TYR A 174 15.65 3.57 7.63
CA TYR A 174 17.09 3.66 7.38
C TYR A 174 17.56 5.07 6.99
N GLN A 175 16.78 5.83 6.21
CA GLN A 175 17.14 7.21 5.84
C GLN A 175 17.23 8.11 7.07
N GLN A 176 16.31 7.93 8.01
CA GLN A 176 16.18 8.77 9.19
C GLN A 176 16.91 8.23 10.41
N GLY A 177 17.31 6.94 10.41
CA GLY A 177 17.93 6.29 11.57
C GLY A 177 16.92 6.00 12.69
N LEU A 178 15.67 5.69 12.34
CA LEU A 178 14.60 5.43 13.29
C LEU A 178 14.57 3.95 13.67
N GLY A 179 14.97 3.64 14.90
CA GLY A 179 15.04 2.26 15.40
C GLY A 179 16.15 1.40 14.78
N VAL A 180 16.91 1.95 13.83
CA VAL A 180 18.06 1.35 13.15
C VAL A 180 19.15 2.40 12.93
N GLU A 181 20.39 1.96 12.69
CA GLU A 181 21.46 2.88 12.30
C GLU A 181 21.15 3.53 10.94
N LYS A 182 21.33 4.85 10.85
CA LYS A 182 21.07 5.60 9.63
C LYS A 182 21.98 5.10 8.50
N ASN A 183 21.39 4.66 7.40
CA ASN A 183 22.11 4.16 6.24
C ASN A 183 21.39 4.52 4.94
N GLY A 184 21.89 5.56 4.26
CA GLY A 184 21.31 6.03 3.01
C GLY A 184 21.37 4.99 1.88
N LYS A 185 22.44 4.20 1.79
CA LYS A 185 22.56 3.18 0.73
C LYS A 185 21.51 2.09 0.88
N VAL A 186 21.32 1.58 2.10
CA VAL A 186 20.27 0.59 2.40
C VAL A 186 18.88 1.19 2.19
N SER A 187 18.68 2.46 2.56
CA SER A 187 17.43 3.17 2.28
C SER A 187 17.10 3.19 0.78
N THR A 188 18.08 3.59 -0.04
CA THR A 188 17.97 3.61 -1.51
C THR A 188 17.64 2.22 -2.07
N GLU A 189 18.27 1.15 -1.58
CA GLU A 189 17.95 -0.22 -2.01
C GLU A 189 16.47 -0.58 -1.76
N TRP A 190 15.91 -0.17 -0.62
CA TRP A 190 14.49 -0.39 -0.31
C TRP A 190 13.55 0.49 -1.14
N TYR A 191 13.91 1.75 -1.39
CA TYR A 191 13.14 2.62 -2.30
C TYR A 191 13.10 2.06 -3.72
N ILE A 192 14.23 1.58 -4.25
CA ILE A 192 14.27 0.94 -5.58
C ILE A 192 13.32 -0.26 -5.64
N LYS A 193 13.28 -1.11 -4.60
CA LYS A 193 12.35 -2.24 -4.55
C LYS A 193 10.89 -1.78 -4.64
N ALA A 194 10.50 -0.79 -3.83
CA ALA A 194 9.15 -0.24 -3.87
C ALA A 194 8.83 0.42 -5.22
N ALA A 195 9.76 1.20 -5.75
CA ALA A 195 9.59 1.96 -6.98
C ALA A 195 9.47 1.06 -8.22
N ASN A 196 10.25 -0.04 -8.28
CA ASN A 196 10.15 -1.05 -9.34
C ASN A 196 8.81 -1.81 -9.32
N MET A 197 8.10 -1.79 -8.19
CA MET A 197 6.73 -2.30 -8.08
C MET A 197 5.67 -1.24 -8.44
N GLY A 198 6.09 -0.08 -8.94
CA GLY A 198 5.19 1.00 -9.35
C GLY A 198 4.68 1.86 -8.20
N TYR A 199 5.29 1.78 -7.01
CA TYR A 199 4.86 2.60 -5.87
C TYR A 199 5.35 4.04 -6.04
N ALA A 200 4.40 4.97 -6.20
CA ALA A 200 4.66 6.38 -6.50
C ALA A 200 5.60 7.04 -5.49
N ASN A 201 5.40 6.83 -4.19
CA ASN A 201 6.29 7.43 -3.17
C ASN A 201 7.71 6.85 -3.26
N GLY A 202 7.86 5.57 -3.64
CA GLY A 202 9.17 4.98 -3.91
C GLY A 202 9.85 5.63 -5.11
N GLN A 203 9.11 5.87 -6.19
CA GLN A 203 9.61 6.54 -7.40
C GLN A 203 9.98 8.01 -7.13
N GLU A 204 9.16 8.73 -6.37
CA GLU A 204 9.45 10.10 -5.95
C GLU A 204 10.69 10.16 -5.05
N ASN A 205 10.84 9.24 -4.10
CA ASN A 205 12.05 9.14 -3.29
C ASN A 205 13.31 8.92 -4.15
N MET A 206 13.20 8.16 -5.25
CA MET A 206 14.30 7.98 -6.20
C MET A 206 14.58 9.25 -7.02
N PHE A 207 13.54 9.95 -7.48
CA PHE A 207 13.68 11.26 -8.12
C PHE A 207 14.46 12.21 -7.20
N GLN A 208 14.02 12.37 -5.94
CA GLN A 208 14.65 13.28 -4.98
C GLN A 208 16.10 12.89 -4.67
N ASN A 209 16.38 11.59 -4.48
CA ASN A 209 17.73 11.12 -4.18
C ASN A 209 18.71 11.43 -5.31
N TYR A 210 18.31 11.23 -6.57
CA TYR A 210 19.15 11.59 -7.72
C TYR A 210 19.19 13.10 -7.96
N TYR A 211 18.07 13.81 -7.78
CA TYR A 211 18.02 15.26 -8.03
C TYR A 211 18.92 16.04 -7.09
N SER A 212 19.06 15.59 -5.84
CA SER A 212 19.84 16.27 -4.79
C SER A 212 21.12 15.54 -4.37
N GLY A 213 21.44 14.38 -4.99
CA GLY A 213 22.61 13.59 -4.61
C GLY A 213 22.60 13.10 -3.17
N LEU A 214 21.49 12.49 -2.75
CA LEU A 214 21.25 12.04 -1.38
C LEU A 214 21.34 10.52 -1.25
N ASN A 215 21.41 10.05 0.00
CA ASN A 215 21.26 8.64 0.35
C ASN A 215 22.20 7.69 -0.41
N GLY A 216 23.44 8.16 -0.65
CA GLY A 216 24.48 7.37 -1.30
C GLY A 216 24.43 7.38 -2.83
N LEU A 217 23.54 8.17 -3.43
CA LEU A 217 23.49 8.43 -4.86
C LEU A 217 24.15 9.78 -5.20
N PRO A 218 24.80 9.91 -6.37
CA PRO A 218 25.30 11.18 -6.85
C PRO A 218 24.14 12.07 -7.35
N GLU A 219 24.38 13.38 -7.40
CA GLU A 219 23.47 14.27 -8.13
C GLU A 219 23.47 13.87 -9.62
N ASN A 220 22.30 13.55 -10.15
CA ASN A 220 22.09 13.20 -11.55
C ASN A 220 20.67 13.58 -11.98
N LYS A 221 20.56 14.75 -12.63
CA LYS A 221 19.26 15.28 -13.08
C LYS A 221 18.62 14.44 -14.17
N GLU A 222 19.40 13.82 -15.05
CA GLU A 222 18.86 12.96 -16.11
C GLU A 222 18.19 11.72 -15.51
N GLU A 223 18.89 11.05 -14.59
CA GLU A 223 18.36 9.87 -13.92
C GLU A 223 17.17 10.21 -13.00
N ALA A 224 17.22 11.35 -12.30
CA ALA A 224 16.07 11.85 -11.56
C ALA A 224 14.84 11.97 -12.47
N MET A 225 14.96 12.63 -13.62
CA MET A 225 13.85 12.80 -14.55
C MET A 225 13.29 11.47 -15.07
N ARG A 226 14.12 10.43 -15.26
CA ARG A 226 13.64 9.08 -15.59
C ARG A 226 12.74 8.49 -14.49
N TRP A 227 13.08 8.69 -13.22
CA TRP A 227 12.21 8.29 -12.10
C TRP A 227 10.90 9.07 -12.06
N ARG A 228 10.93 10.37 -12.41
CA ARG A 228 9.73 11.20 -12.52
C ARG A 228 8.82 10.77 -13.67
N GLU A 229 9.39 10.40 -14.81
CA GLU A 229 8.64 9.87 -15.96
C GLU A 229 7.91 8.55 -15.62
N MET A 230 8.50 7.70 -14.77
CA MET A 230 7.83 6.49 -14.28
C MET A 230 6.64 6.79 -13.35
N CYS A 231 6.64 7.92 -12.64
CA CYS A 231 5.57 8.30 -11.71
C CYS A 231 4.26 8.74 -12.41
N TYR A 232 4.34 9.17 -13.67
CA TYR A 232 3.21 9.75 -14.40
C TYR A 232 2.16 8.72 -14.88
N TYR A 233 2.47 7.41 -14.89
CA TYR A 233 1.75 6.44 -15.73
C TYR A 233 0.79 5.43 -15.09
N ARG A 234 0.43 5.48 -13.79
CA ARG A 234 -0.48 4.44 -13.23
C ARG A 234 -1.60 4.97 -12.36
N THR A 235 -2.79 5.08 -12.96
CA THR A 235 -4.06 5.26 -12.23
C THR A 235 -4.87 3.97 -12.05
N GLU A 236 -4.38 2.80 -12.50
CA GLU A 236 -5.19 1.57 -12.55
C GLU A 236 -4.55 0.32 -11.90
N GLU A 237 -3.31 0.38 -11.43
CA GLU A 237 -2.55 -0.81 -10.98
C GLU A 237 -1.84 -0.60 -9.64
N ILE A 238 -2.42 0.21 -8.74
CA ILE A 238 -1.90 0.27 -7.36
C ILE A 238 -2.31 -1.04 -6.67
N PRO A 239 -1.39 -1.78 -6.02
CA PRO A 239 -1.78 -2.88 -5.14
C PRO A 239 -2.75 -2.31 -4.12
N ILE A 240 -3.97 -2.87 -4.11
CA ILE A 240 -5.16 -2.33 -3.46
C ILE A 240 -4.80 -1.95 -2.02
N GLN A 241 -4.51 -0.67 -1.79
CA GLN A 241 -4.30 -0.20 -0.44
C GLN A 241 -5.64 -0.34 0.27
N PRO A 242 -5.69 -0.64 1.58
CA PRO A 242 -6.98 -0.62 2.24
C PRO A 242 -7.53 0.81 2.17
N VAL A 243 -8.85 0.95 2.04
CA VAL A 243 -9.55 2.21 1.80
C VAL A 243 -9.13 3.25 2.83
N PHE A 244 -8.17 4.12 2.51
CA PHE A 244 -7.66 5.10 3.46
C PHE A 244 -7.41 6.46 2.83
N ASP A 245 -8.04 7.43 3.48
CA ASP A 245 -7.62 8.82 3.57
C ASP A 245 -7.86 9.22 5.04
N PHE A 246 -6.91 8.89 5.89
CA PHE A 246 -6.81 9.50 7.22
C PHE A 246 -5.93 10.72 7.03
N ASP A 247 -6.52 11.91 7.09
CA ASP A 247 -5.80 13.18 7.09
C ASP A 247 -5.14 13.40 8.47
N LEU A 248 -4.31 12.44 8.86
CA LEU A 248 -3.37 12.57 9.96
C LEU A 248 -2.32 13.50 9.43
N LYS A 249 -2.47 14.81 9.65
CA LYS A 249 -1.57 15.88 9.20
C LYS A 249 -0.10 15.41 9.18
N TRP A 250 0.30 14.83 8.06
CA TRP A 250 1.63 14.30 7.85
C TRP A 250 2.32 15.34 7.00
N LYS A 251 3.45 15.85 7.47
CA LYS A 251 4.43 16.35 6.52
C LYS A 251 5.13 15.11 6.01
N GLU A 252 4.71 14.67 4.83
CA GLU A 252 5.51 13.74 4.08
C GLU A 252 6.94 14.28 4.00
N ALA A 253 7.95 13.43 4.21
CA ALA A 253 9.34 13.88 4.03
C ALA A 253 9.52 14.51 2.64
N TYR A 254 8.76 14.01 1.66
CA TYR A 254 8.51 14.64 0.37
C TYR A 254 7.03 14.38 -0.01
N PRO A 255 6.18 15.42 -0.12
CA PRO A 255 4.81 15.23 -0.56
C PRO A 255 4.80 14.62 -1.95
N ASN A 256 3.94 13.61 -2.18
CA ASN A 256 3.70 13.08 -3.52
C ASN A 256 3.23 14.21 -4.46
N THR A 257 4.13 14.67 -5.34
CA THR A 257 3.85 15.70 -6.36
C THR A 257 3.68 15.09 -7.75
N CYS A 258 3.34 13.80 -7.83
CA CYS A 258 2.98 13.15 -9.10
C CYS A 258 1.57 13.62 -9.51
N GLU A 259 1.49 14.88 -9.92
CA GLU A 259 0.33 15.47 -10.58
C GLU A 259 0.40 15.18 -12.09
N LYS A 260 -0.78 15.18 -12.73
CA LYS A 260 -0.92 15.18 -14.19
C LYS A 260 -0.55 16.52 -14.79
#